data_AF-A0A7Y8LEU1-F1
#
_entry.id   AF-A0A7Y8LEU1-F1
#
_cell.length_a   1.000
_cell.length_b   1.000
_cell.length_c   1.000
_cell.angle_alpha   90.00
_cell.angle_beta   90.00
_cell.angle_gamma   90.00
#
_symmetry.space_group_name_H-M   'P 1'
#
loop_
_entity.id
_entity.type
_entity.pdbx_description
1 polymer ?
#
loop_
_entity_poly.entity_id
_entity_poly.type
_entity_poly.pdbx_seq_one_letter_code
_entity_poly.pdbx_strand_id
1 'polypeptide(L)'
;MLIDIIEATPVGGHRLQLRFEDGVEGVVDLEATLKFQGVFEPLKDPSYFSQVRVDPESGTVVWPNGADLDPDVLYSQVTGIPISVDTATLAD
;
A
#
# COMPACT_ATOMS: atom_id res chain seq x y z
N MET A 1 -5.13 -1.29 -12.63
CA MET A 1 -6.39 -1.88 -12.13
C MET A 1 -7.02 -0.85 -11.20
N LEU A 2 -8.25 -1.03 -10.74
CA LEU A 2 -8.74 -0.23 -9.63
C LEU A 2 -9.19 -1.27 -8.61
N ILE A 3 -8.48 -1.34 -7.49
CA ILE A 3 -8.77 -2.24 -6.39
C ILE A 3 -8.58 -1.49 -5.08
N ASP A 4 -9.59 -1.51 -4.23
CA ASP A 4 -9.50 -0.86 -2.92
C ASP A 4 -8.92 -1.80 -1.87
N ILE A 5 -8.04 -1.26 -1.02
CA ILE A 5 -7.67 -1.88 0.26
C ILE A 5 -8.78 -1.54 1.25
N ILE A 6 -9.38 -2.57 1.85
CA ILE A 6 -10.45 -2.40 2.84
C ILE A 6 -9.97 -2.62 4.27
N GLU A 7 -8.85 -3.34 4.46
CA GLU A 7 -8.19 -3.48 5.76
C GLU A 7 -6.67 -3.49 5.62
N ALA A 8 -6.00 -2.85 6.58
CA ALA A 8 -4.55 -2.89 6.72
C ALA A 8 -4.18 -3.02 8.20
N THR A 9 -3.46 -4.09 8.54
CA THR A 9 -3.03 -4.37 9.92
C THR A 9 -1.50 -4.49 9.97
N PRO A 10 -0.80 -3.70 10.80
CA PRO A 10 0.63 -3.87 10.99
C PRO A 10 0.92 -5.19 11.71
N VAL A 11 1.83 -6.00 11.15
CA VAL A 11 2.21 -7.33 11.68
C VAL A 11 3.68 -7.39 12.15
N GLY A 12 4.21 -6.23 12.54
CA GLY A 12 5.56 -6.04 13.07
C GLY A 12 6.63 -5.75 12.01
N GLY A 13 7.63 -4.95 12.40
CA GLY A 13 8.58 -4.36 11.45
C GLY A 13 7.87 -3.40 10.52
N HIS A 14 8.21 -3.43 9.23
CA HIS A 14 7.57 -2.66 8.15
C HIS A 14 6.62 -3.52 7.30
N ARG A 15 5.92 -4.45 7.95
CA ARG A 15 5.01 -5.38 7.27
C ARG A 15 3.55 -5.08 7.56
N LEU A 16 2.72 -5.19 6.53
CA LEU A 16 1.27 -5.03 6.61
C LEU A 16 0.58 -6.30 6.12
N GLN A 17 -0.37 -6.81 6.90
CA GLN A 17 -1.42 -7.69 6.38
C GLN A 17 -2.48 -6.80 5.73
N LEU A 18 -2.76 -7.04 4.45
CA LEU A 18 -3.73 -6.31 3.66
C LEU A 18 -4.90 -7.22 3.29
N ARG A 19 -6.09 -6.63 3.21
CA ARG A 19 -7.30 -7.23 2.61
C ARG A 19 -7.85 -6.28 1.56
N PHE A 20 -8.06 -6.80 0.36
CA PHE A 20 -8.61 -6.08 -0.78
C PHE A 20 -10.11 -6.35 -0.91
N GLU A 21 -10.84 -5.47 -1.60
CA GLU A 21 -12.29 -5.56 -1.75
C GLU A 21 -12.77 -6.83 -2.50
N ASP A 22 -11.90 -7.44 -3.33
CA ASP A 22 -12.17 -8.70 -4.03
C ASP A 22 -11.98 -9.95 -3.14
N GLY A 23 -11.59 -9.74 -1.88
CA GLY A 23 -11.33 -10.80 -0.90
C GLY A 23 -9.91 -11.36 -0.93
N VAL A 24 -9.02 -10.86 -1.79
CA VAL A 24 -7.59 -11.20 -1.72
C VAL A 24 -7.00 -10.67 -0.42
N GLU A 25 -6.12 -11.47 0.18
CA GLU A 25 -5.41 -11.14 1.40
C GLU A 25 -3.94 -11.55 1.30
N GLY A 26 -3.06 -10.78 1.93
CA GLY A 26 -1.65 -11.16 2.04
C GLY A 26 -0.80 -10.18 2.83
N VAL A 27 0.43 -10.61 3.13
CA VAL A 27 1.42 -9.79 3.82
C VAL A 27 2.39 -9.18 2.81
N VAL A 28 2.57 -7.87 2.88
CA VAL A 28 3.66 -7.16 2.19
C VAL A 28 4.76 -6.80 3.17
N ASP A 29 6.02 -6.88 2.72
CA ASP A 29 7.17 -6.37 3.44
C ASP A 29 7.69 -5.10 2.74
N LEU A 30 7.51 -3.97 3.40
CA LEU A 30 7.84 -2.66 2.86
C LEU A 30 9.26 -2.22 3.19
N GLU A 31 10.00 -2.94 4.05
CA GLU A 31 11.38 -2.59 4.40
C GLU A 31 12.30 -2.69 3.17
N ALA A 32 12.10 -3.71 2.33
CA ALA A 32 12.88 -3.92 1.11
C ALA A 32 12.44 -3.00 -0.04
N THR A 33 11.20 -2.52 -0.01
CA THR A 33 10.58 -1.78 -1.13
C THR A 33 10.73 -0.27 -0.96
N LEU A 34 10.61 0.25 0.26
CA LEU A 34 10.61 1.68 0.50
C LEU A 34 12.03 2.23 0.66
N LYS A 35 12.31 3.29 -0.10
CA LYS A 35 13.40 4.20 0.25
C LYS A 35 12.84 5.18 1.27
N PHE A 36 13.20 5.00 2.55
CA PHE A 36 12.78 5.86 3.66
C PHE A 36 13.41 7.27 3.58
N GLN A 37 12.90 8.09 2.68
CA GLN A 37 13.35 9.46 2.42
C GLN A 37 12.15 10.36 2.11
N GLY A 38 12.30 11.66 2.34
CA GLY A 38 11.23 12.63 2.08
C GLY A 38 9.99 12.32 2.90
N VAL A 39 8.81 12.27 2.26
CA VAL A 39 7.54 11.96 2.95
C VAL A 39 7.53 10.57 3.59
N PHE A 40 8.36 9.64 3.14
CA PHE A 40 8.46 8.29 3.72
C PHE A 40 9.51 8.18 4.83
N GLU A 41 10.32 9.22 5.10
CA GLU A 41 11.37 9.17 6.13
C GLU A 41 10.83 8.80 7.53
N PRO A 42 9.70 9.36 8.01
CA PRO A 42 9.13 8.97 9.31
C PRO A 42 8.76 7.48 9.39
N LEU A 43 8.48 6.82 8.26
CA LEU A 43 8.12 5.40 8.24
C LEU A 43 9.28 4.49 8.62
N LYS A 44 10.52 5.01 8.68
CA LYS A 44 11.67 4.24 9.16
C LYS A 44 11.52 3.79 10.61
N ASP A 45 10.79 4.55 11.44
CA ASP A 45 10.45 4.14 12.81
C ASP A 45 9.25 3.17 12.78
N PRO A 46 9.41 1.91 13.23
CA PRO A 46 8.31 0.94 13.27
C PRO A 46 7.10 1.41 14.09
N SER A 47 7.30 2.25 15.10
CA SER A 47 6.22 2.79 15.94
C SER A 47 5.40 3.84 15.21
N TYR A 48 6.02 4.58 14.29
CA TYR A 48 5.34 5.50 13.40
C TYR A 48 4.67 4.74 12.25
N PHE A 49 5.38 3.77 11.68
CA PHE A 49 4.84 2.88 10.65
C PHE A 49 3.58 2.13 11.11
N SER A 50 3.49 1.72 12.38
CA SER A 50 2.30 1.03 12.89
C SER A 50 1.05 1.93 12.99
N GLN A 51 1.16 3.24 12.73
CA GLN A 51 0.03 4.17 12.71
C GLN A 51 -0.70 4.20 11.35
N VAL A 52 -0.37 3.27 10.46
CA VAL A 52 -1.07 3.08 9.19
C VAL A 52 -2.58 2.97 9.40
N ARG A 53 -3.36 3.55 8.48
CA ARG A 53 -4.80 3.36 8.37
C ARG A 53 -5.19 3.20 6.91
N VAL A 54 -6.36 2.61 6.67
CA VAL A 54 -7.01 2.71 5.36
C VAL A 54 -7.72 4.05 5.27
N ASP A 55 -7.59 4.73 4.14
CA ASP A 55 -8.36 5.92 3.83
C ASP A 55 -9.63 5.54 3.03
N PRO A 56 -10.83 5.67 3.62
CA PRO A 56 -12.05 5.10 3.05
C PRO A 56 -12.53 5.83 1.78
N GLU A 57 -12.04 7.05 1.51
CA GLU A 57 -12.38 7.79 0.29
C GLU A 57 -11.53 7.37 -0.91
N SER A 58 -10.29 6.93 -0.67
CA SER A 58 -9.31 6.65 -1.72
C SER A 58 -8.91 5.17 -1.82
N GLY A 59 -9.35 4.31 -0.89
CA GLY A 59 -9.07 2.87 -0.94
C GLY A 59 -7.59 2.53 -0.71
N THR A 60 -6.81 3.47 -0.16
CA THR A 60 -5.35 3.34 0.00
C THR A 60 -4.93 3.23 1.47
N VAL A 61 -3.70 2.79 1.72
CA VAL A 61 -3.07 2.91 3.04
C VAL A 61 -2.42 4.28 3.18
N VAL A 62 -2.62 4.93 4.33
CA VAL A 62 -2.06 6.24 4.64
C VAL A 62 -1.48 6.31 6.04
N TRP A 63 -0.51 7.21 6.23
CA TRP A 63 0.10 7.55 7.51
C TRP A 63 -0.24 8.98 7.96
N PRO A 64 -0.04 9.35 9.25
CA PRO A 64 -0.42 10.66 9.79
C PRO A 64 0.20 11.88 9.08
N ASN A 65 1.32 11.69 8.39
CA ASN A 65 2.02 12.73 7.62
C ASN A 65 1.54 12.83 6.16
N GLY A 66 0.50 12.08 5.78
CA GLY A 66 -0.04 12.07 4.43
C GLY A 66 0.73 11.22 3.43
N ALA A 67 1.71 10.42 3.88
CA ALA A 67 2.30 9.39 3.03
C ALA A 67 1.25 8.33 2.71
N ASP A 68 1.18 7.89 1.46
CA ASP A 68 0.29 6.84 0.97
C ASP A 68 1.02 5.86 0.03
N LEU A 69 0.42 4.71 -0.23
CA LEU A 69 0.95 3.71 -1.17
C LEU A 69 -0.15 3.18 -2.08
N ASP A 70 0.07 3.28 -3.38
CA ASP A 70 -0.86 2.84 -4.42
C ASP A 70 -1.35 1.39 -4.21
N PRO A 71 -2.67 1.16 -4.09
CA PRO A 71 -3.22 -0.16 -3.83
C PRO A 71 -2.95 -1.17 -4.96
N ASP A 72 -2.83 -0.74 -6.22
CA ASP A 72 -2.48 -1.63 -7.33
C ASP A 72 -1.06 -2.21 -7.18
N VAL A 73 -0.13 -1.38 -6.70
CA VAL A 73 1.25 -1.80 -6.46
C VAL A 73 1.29 -2.84 -5.34
N LEU A 74 0.53 -2.61 -4.28
CA LEU A 74 0.44 -3.53 -3.14
C LEU A 74 -0.27 -4.84 -3.53
N TYR A 75 -1.33 -4.76 -4.34
CA TYR A 75 -2.03 -5.94 -4.87
C TYR A 75 -1.10 -6.81 -5.73
N SER A 76 -0.32 -6.19 -6.61
CA SER A 76 0.69 -6.87 -7.42
C SER A 76 1.73 -7.59 -6.56
N GLN A 77 2.19 -6.96 -5.48
CA GLN A 77 3.12 -7.62 -4.54
C GLN A 77 2.49 -8.81 -3.81
N VAL A 78 1.22 -8.71 -3.42
CA VAL A 78 0.50 -9.79 -2.72
C VAL A 78 0.21 -10.97 -3.64
N THR A 79 -0.21 -10.70 -4.88
CA THR A 79 -0.71 -11.73 -5.81
C THR A 79 0.34 -12.24 -6.80
N GLY A 80 1.41 -11.46 -7.03
CA GLY A 80 2.34 -11.67 -8.14
C GLY A 80 1.76 -11.33 -9.51
N ILE A 81 0.54 -10.78 -9.58
CA ILE A 81 -0.09 -10.37 -10.83
C ILE A 81 0.55 -9.04 -11.27
N PRO A 82 1.12 -8.93 -12.49
CA PRO A 82 1.70 -7.69 -12.96
C PRO A 82 0.68 -6.55 -13.01
N ILE A 83 1.13 -5.33 -12.74
CA ILE A 83 0.30 -4.13 -12.92
C ILE A 83 0.01 -3.96 -14.42
N SER A 84 -1.26 -4.08 -14.79
CA SER A 84 -1.69 -3.77 -16.15
C SER A 84 -1.76 -2.26 -16.32
N VAL A 85 -0.86 -1.71 -17.12
CA VAL A 85 -0.93 -0.32 -17.59
C VAL A 85 -1.81 -0.30 -18.83
N ASP A 86 -3.05 0.16 -18.69
CA ASP A 86 -3.89 0.41 -19.87
C ASP A 86 -3.33 1.61 -20.62
N THR A 87 -2.65 1.37 -21.74
CA THR A 87 -2.12 2.40 -22.64
C THR A 87 -3.20 3.19 -23.40
N ALA A 88 -4.48 2.93 -23.14
CA ALA A 88 -5.60 3.50 -23.89
C ALA A 88 -5.90 4.98 -23.56
N THR A 89 -5.37 5.54 -22.47
CA THR A 89 -5.67 6.91 -22.02
C THR A 89 -4.62 7.97 -22.40
N LEU A 90 -3.58 7.61 -23.17
CA LEU A 90 -2.57 8.57 -23.68
C LEU A 90 -2.84 9.05 -25.11
N ALA A 91 -3.99 8.70 -25.68
CA ALA A 91 -4.42 9.14 -26.99
C ALA A 91 -5.80 9.82 -26.90
N ASP A 92 -5.84 10.97 -26.21
CA ASP A 92 -6.86 12.02 -26.42
C ASP A 92 -6.27 13.40 -26.05
#